data_AF-A0A2V7WKN0-F1
#
_entry.id   AF-A0A2V7WKN0-F1
#
_cell.length_a   1.000
_cell.length_b   1.000
_cell.length_c   1.000
_cell.angle_alpha   90.00
_cell.angle_beta   90.00
_cell.angle_gamma   90.00
#
_symmetry.space_group_name_H-M   'P 1'
#
loop_
_entity.id
_entity.type
_entity.pdbx_description
1 polymer ?
#
loop_
_entity_poly.entity_id
_entity_poly.type
_entity_poly.pdbx_seq_one_letter_code
_entity_poly.pdbx_strand_id
1 'polypeptide(L)'
;MRSAIVLALLVFACATPRPPTLPNDREWNLIGADYAWIETMRKAQPAPPPNASRKQIIEMVLDNHRKLEPTYVPFMDKVREYHERTGDPRAAALLAREKIILGDEYMAVLSRFDKALELYRAALLLEPNSIEAQQRIEMAESRRYVPMSAFAAVKQGMKEDEVRGLIGLPREDWIKQVVQNGRVYSVWIYPRADGGAAAIYFDNGVVYHTNWNAAAPTAAQK
;
A
#
# COMPACT_ATOMS: atom_id res chain seq x y z
N MET A 1 -29.30 -76.87 -8.29
CA MET A 1 -29.58 -75.82 -7.28
C MET A 1 -28.47 -74.78 -7.35
N ARG A 2 -28.86 -73.50 -7.45
CA ARG A 2 -28.01 -72.35 -7.79
C ARG A 2 -27.27 -71.87 -6.54
N SER A 3 -25.94 -71.81 -6.59
CA SER A 3 -25.15 -71.12 -5.56
C SER A 3 -24.70 -69.78 -6.11
N ALA A 4 -25.38 -68.71 -5.69
CA ALA A 4 -24.98 -67.34 -5.95
C ALA A 4 -24.00 -66.89 -4.85
N ILE A 5 -22.73 -66.70 -5.22
CA ILE A 5 -21.74 -66.03 -4.38
C ILE A 5 -21.98 -64.52 -4.58
N VAL A 6 -22.54 -63.88 -3.56
CA VAL A 6 -22.72 -62.42 -3.52
C VAL A 6 -21.38 -61.80 -3.10
N LEU A 7 -20.69 -61.23 -4.06
CA LEU A 7 -19.49 -60.42 -3.87
C LEU A 7 -19.93 -59.01 -3.42
N ALA A 8 -19.87 -58.74 -2.12
CA ALA A 8 -20.11 -57.41 -1.56
C ALA A 8 -18.86 -56.53 -1.74
N LEU A 9 -18.82 -55.75 -2.82
CA LEU A 9 -17.87 -54.65 -3.01
C LEU A 9 -18.28 -53.47 -2.12
N LEU A 10 -17.63 -53.34 -0.96
CA LEU A 10 -17.65 -52.14 -0.13
C LEU A 10 -16.86 -51.04 -0.86
N VAL A 11 -17.56 -50.22 -1.65
CA VAL A 11 -17.03 -48.95 -2.15
C VAL A 11 -17.01 -47.97 -0.98
N PHE A 12 -15.91 -47.95 -0.22
CA PHE A 12 -15.58 -46.81 0.62
C PHE A 12 -15.27 -45.64 -0.30
N ALA A 13 -16.30 -44.84 -0.63
CA ALA A 13 -16.07 -43.51 -1.15
C ALA A 13 -15.30 -42.75 -0.06
N CYS A 14 -14.01 -42.47 -0.31
CA CYS A 14 -13.24 -41.51 0.47
C CYS A 14 -13.88 -40.14 0.28
N ALA A 15 -14.95 -39.85 1.02
CA ALA A 15 -15.46 -38.50 1.19
C ALA A 15 -14.33 -37.73 1.89
N THR A 16 -13.55 -36.98 1.12
CA THR A 16 -12.58 -36.05 1.69
C THR A 16 -13.34 -35.14 2.65
N PRO A 17 -12.99 -35.11 3.95
CA PRO A 17 -13.72 -34.30 4.90
C PRO A 17 -13.72 -32.86 4.42
N ARG A 18 -14.92 -32.26 4.31
CA ARG A 18 -15.06 -30.86 3.91
C ARG A 18 -14.30 -29.98 4.92
N PRO A 19 -13.68 -28.87 4.48
CA PRO A 19 -13.02 -27.94 5.40
C PRO A 19 -13.97 -27.48 6.51
N PRO A 20 -13.49 -27.29 7.76
CA PRO A 20 -14.33 -26.87 8.87
C PRO A 20 -15.00 -25.51 8.60
N THR A 21 -16.31 -25.37 8.75
CA THR A 21 -17.00 -24.07 8.54
C THR A 21 -17.04 -23.19 9.79
N LEU A 22 -16.44 -23.64 10.89
CA LEU A 22 -16.36 -22.91 12.15
C LEU A 22 -14.89 -22.60 12.48
N PRO A 23 -14.64 -21.48 13.19
CA PRO A 23 -13.31 -21.14 13.68
C PRO A 23 -12.69 -22.29 14.47
N ASN A 24 -11.42 -22.60 14.22
CA ASN A 24 -10.72 -23.65 14.95
C ASN A 24 -9.25 -23.29 15.18
N ASP A 25 -8.76 -23.60 16.38
CA ASP A 25 -7.42 -23.18 16.80
C ASP A 25 -6.30 -23.92 16.08
N ARG A 26 -6.55 -25.16 15.60
CA ARG A 26 -5.53 -25.93 14.87
C ARG A 26 -5.15 -25.23 13.57
N GLU A 27 -6.14 -24.89 12.75
CA GLU A 27 -5.93 -24.20 11.48
C GLU A 27 -5.42 -22.77 11.70
N TRP A 28 -6.00 -22.07 12.70
CA TRP A 28 -5.54 -20.74 13.06
C TRP A 28 -4.07 -20.71 13.51
N ASN A 29 -3.62 -21.69 14.30
CA ASN A 29 -2.21 -21.78 14.73
C ASN A 29 -1.26 -21.97 13.54
N LEU A 30 -1.68 -22.71 12.50
CA LEU A 30 -0.90 -22.84 11.26
C LEU A 30 -0.84 -21.51 10.50
N ILE A 31 -1.97 -20.81 10.37
CA ILE A 31 -2.00 -19.46 9.77
C ILE A 31 -1.10 -18.50 10.56
N GLY A 32 -1.16 -18.55 11.90
CA GLY A 32 -0.31 -17.73 12.76
C GLY A 32 1.18 -18.02 12.60
N ALA A 33 1.56 -19.29 12.46
CA ALA A 33 2.94 -19.69 12.20
C ALA A 33 3.43 -19.21 10.82
N ASP A 34 2.62 -19.39 9.77
CA ASP A 34 2.92 -18.91 8.42
C ASP A 34 3.10 -17.38 8.42
N TYR A 35 2.26 -16.67 9.16
CA TYR A 35 2.34 -15.22 9.28
C TYR A 35 3.61 -14.76 10.02
N ALA A 36 3.97 -15.42 11.11
CA ALA A 36 5.20 -15.14 11.84
C ALA A 36 6.45 -15.34 10.95
N TRP A 37 6.41 -16.33 10.05
CA TRP A 37 7.46 -16.53 9.06
C TRP A 37 7.53 -15.38 8.05
N ILE A 38 6.39 -14.94 7.52
CA ILE A 38 6.32 -13.76 6.61
C ILE A 38 6.86 -12.50 7.30
N GLU A 39 6.49 -12.26 8.56
CA GLU A 39 7.03 -11.15 9.36
C GLU A 39 8.55 -11.25 9.53
N THR A 40 9.08 -12.45 9.73
CA THR A 40 10.53 -12.70 9.80
C THR A 40 11.21 -12.34 8.48
N MET A 41 10.67 -12.80 7.35
CA MET A 41 11.21 -12.47 6.03
C MET A 41 11.11 -10.98 5.72
N ARG A 42 10.01 -10.31 6.12
CA ARG A 42 9.83 -8.86 5.93
C ARG A 42 10.86 -8.06 6.73
N LYS A 43 11.10 -8.43 8.00
CA LYS A 43 12.10 -7.78 8.85
C LYS A 43 13.54 -8.05 8.41
N ALA A 44 13.79 -9.15 7.71
CA ALA A 44 15.09 -9.48 7.16
C ALA A 44 15.43 -8.66 5.89
N GLN A 45 14.47 -7.95 5.30
CA GLN A 45 14.74 -7.12 4.13
C GLN A 45 15.61 -5.91 4.49
N PRO A 46 16.51 -5.48 3.60
CA PRO A 46 17.35 -4.32 3.84
C PRO A 46 16.49 -3.05 3.99
N ALA A 47 16.83 -2.25 5.00
CA ALA A 47 16.27 -0.90 5.15
C ALA A 47 16.97 0.07 4.18
N PRO A 48 16.28 1.12 3.70
CA PRO A 48 16.91 2.09 2.82
C PRO A 48 18.00 2.84 3.60
N PRO A 49 19.18 3.10 2.98
CA PRO A 49 20.19 3.91 3.64
C PRO A 49 19.67 5.34 3.90
N PRO A 50 20.15 6.05 4.94
CA PRO A 50 19.65 7.37 5.31
C PRO A 50 19.72 8.43 4.19
N ASN A 51 20.63 8.24 3.23
CA ASN A 51 20.85 9.10 2.08
C ASN A 51 20.27 8.52 0.77
N ALA A 52 19.44 7.47 0.84
CA ALA A 52 18.80 6.90 -0.33
C ALA A 52 17.91 7.95 -1.02
N SER A 53 18.08 8.08 -2.33
CA SER A 53 17.11 8.83 -3.14
C SER A 53 15.74 8.14 -3.11
N ARG A 54 14.67 8.91 -3.32
CA ARG A 54 13.31 8.35 -3.38
C ARG A 54 13.20 7.20 -4.40
N LYS A 55 13.83 7.33 -5.56
CA LYS A 55 13.85 6.28 -6.59
C LYS A 55 14.47 4.99 -6.06
N GLN A 56 15.60 5.08 -5.37
CA GLN A 56 16.24 3.92 -4.75
C GLN A 56 15.36 3.31 -3.65
N ILE A 57 14.68 4.13 -2.85
CA ILE A 57 13.72 3.64 -1.84
C ILE A 57 12.59 2.86 -2.52
N ILE A 58 11.99 3.41 -3.60
CA ILE A 58 10.92 2.75 -4.37
C ILE A 58 11.42 1.43 -4.96
N GLU A 59 12.56 1.43 -5.64
CA GLU A 59 13.14 0.23 -6.26
C GLU A 59 13.40 -0.87 -5.23
N MET A 60 13.92 -0.50 -4.05
CA MET A 60 14.18 -1.45 -2.98
C MET A 60 12.89 -1.99 -2.36
N VAL A 61 11.87 -1.14 -2.15
CA VAL A 61 10.55 -1.59 -1.67
C VAL A 61 9.91 -2.56 -2.67
N LEU A 62 9.97 -2.26 -3.97
CA LEU A 62 9.46 -3.14 -5.02
C LEU A 62 10.22 -4.47 -5.09
N ASP A 63 11.55 -4.46 -4.94
CA ASP A 63 12.36 -5.67 -4.90
C ASP A 63 12.05 -6.52 -3.66
N ASN A 64 11.86 -5.88 -2.50
CA ASN A 64 11.43 -6.54 -1.26
C ASN A 64 10.06 -7.21 -1.44
N HIS A 65 9.10 -6.52 -2.07
CA HIS A 65 7.79 -7.11 -2.40
C HIS A 65 7.92 -8.32 -3.31
N ARG A 66 8.70 -8.21 -4.39
CA ARG A 66 8.94 -9.31 -5.32
C ARG A 66 9.52 -10.55 -4.64
N LYS A 67 10.41 -10.37 -3.66
CA LYS A 67 11.00 -11.47 -2.88
C LYS A 67 9.99 -12.15 -1.96
N LEU A 68 9.07 -11.38 -1.38
CA LEU A 68 8.05 -11.90 -0.46
C LEU A 68 6.86 -12.52 -1.21
N GLU A 69 6.56 -12.04 -2.41
CA GLU A 69 5.39 -12.38 -3.22
C GLU A 69 5.09 -13.89 -3.30
N PRO A 70 6.06 -14.79 -3.58
CA PRO A 70 5.79 -16.22 -3.71
C PRO A 70 5.25 -16.88 -2.45
N THR A 71 5.52 -16.31 -1.28
CA THR A 71 5.01 -16.82 0.01
C THR A 71 3.81 -16.01 0.48
N TYR A 72 3.86 -14.69 0.28
CA TYR A 72 2.85 -13.77 0.77
C TYR A 72 1.50 -13.95 0.07
N VAL A 73 1.48 -14.05 -1.27
CA VAL A 73 0.22 -14.12 -2.02
C VAL A 73 -0.57 -15.39 -1.67
N PRO A 74 0.01 -16.61 -1.71
CA PRO A 74 -0.71 -17.81 -1.32
C PRO A 74 -1.18 -17.79 0.14
N PHE A 75 -0.38 -17.18 1.03
CA PHE A 75 -0.78 -16.99 2.43
C PHE A 75 -2.01 -16.09 2.54
N MET A 76 -2.05 -14.95 1.84
CA MET A 76 -3.19 -14.04 1.89
C MET A 76 -4.46 -14.67 1.31
N ASP A 77 -4.34 -15.51 0.29
CA ASP A 77 -5.46 -16.27 -0.25
C ASP A 77 -5.97 -17.30 0.77
N LYS A 78 -5.08 -17.99 1.48
CA LYS A 78 -5.43 -18.90 2.58
C LYS A 78 -6.17 -18.19 3.71
N VAL A 79 -5.70 -17.01 4.15
CA VAL A 79 -6.37 -16.24 5.20
C VAL A 79 -7.75 -15.77 4.73
N ARG A 80 -7.86 -15.32 3.48
CA ARG A 80 -9.14 -14.88 2.90
C ARG A 80 -10.15 -16.02 2.84
N GLU A 81 -9.75 -17.18 2.33
CA GLU A 81 -10.60 -18.38 2.30
C GLU A 81 -11.07 -18.76 3.71
N TYR A 82 -10.15 -18.81 4.67
CA TYR A 82 -10.48 -19.14 6.06
C TYR A 82 -11.48 -18.14 6.66
N HIS A 83 -11.28 -16.84 6.43
CA HIS A 83 -12.21 -15.80 6.88
C HIS A 83 -13.59 -15.93 6.24
N GLU A 84 -13.66 -16.12 4.92
CA GLU A 84 -14.91 -16.26 4.18
C GLU A 84 -15.70 -17.50 4.61
N ARG A 85 -15.00 -18.61 4.89
CA ARG A 85 -15.61 -19.87 5.32
C ARG A 85 -16.07 -19.82 6.78
N THR A 86 -15.29 -19.25 7.68
CA THR A 86 -15.49 -19.40 9.13
C THR A 86 -16.02 -18.15 9.83
N GLY A 87 -15.87 -16.97 9.22
CA GLY A 87 -16.18 -15.69 9.86
C GLY A 87 -15.30 -15.37 11.08
N ASP A 88 -14.14 -16.01 11.22
CA ASP A 88 -13.25 -15.83 12.36
C ASP A 88 -12.72 -14.38 12.42
N PRO A 89 -13.01 -13.62 13.50
CA PRO A 89 -12.59 -12.22 13.62
C PRO A 89 -11.06 -12.07 13.64
N ARG A 90 -10.31 -13.11 14.04
CA ARG A 90 -8.84 -13.08 14.03
C ARG A 90 -8.29 -12.98 12.61
N ALA A 91 -8.97 -13.61 11.65
CA ALA A 91 -8.60 -13.54 10.24
C ALA A 91 -8.97 -12.17 9.64
N ALA A 92 -10.13 -11.61 10.02
CA ALA A 92 -10.49 -10.24 9.66
C ALA A 92 -9.43 -9.23 10.13
N ALA A 93 -8.97 -9.38 11.39
CA ALA A 93 -7.91 -8.56 11.97
C ALA A 93 -6.59 -8.63 11.19
N LEU A 94 -6.18 -9.84 10.81
CA LEU A 94 -4.96 -10.03 10.02
C LEU A 94 -5.09 -9.38 8.63
N LEU A 95 -6.21 -9.60 7.94
CA LEU A 95 -6.48 -8.99 6.65
C LEU A 95 -6.52 -7.45 6.74
N ALA A 96 -7.11 -6.90 7.79
CA ALA A 96 -7.15 -5.46 8.04
C ALA A 96 -5.74 -4.90 8.27
N ARG A 97 -4.93 -5.57 9.09
CA ARG A 97 -3.54 -5.19 9.35
C ARG A 97 -2.71 -5.16 8.07
N GLU A 98 -2.84 -6.15 7.20
CA GLU A 98 -2.10 -6.20 5.94
C GLU A 98 -2.50 -5.08 4.97
N LYS A 99 -3.79 -4.69 4.97
CA LYS A 99 -4.23 -3.49 4.23
C LYS A 99 -3.60 -2.22 4.79
N ILE A 100 -3.48 -2.09 6.11
CA ILE A 100 -2.82 -0.93 6.75
C ILE A 100 -1.35 -0.88 6.34
N ILE A 101 -0.62 -1.99 6.42
CA ILE A 101 0.80 -2.07 6.03
C ILE A 101 0.99 -1.62 4.58
N LEU A 102 0.19 -2.14 3.65
CA LEU A 102 0.29 -1.73 2.24
C LEU A 102 -0.11 -0.25 2.05
N GLY A 103 -1.10 0.23 2.79
CA GLY A 103 -1.51 1.64 2.78
C GLY A 103 -0.38 2.57 3.23
N ASP A 104 0.37 2.17 4.24
CA ASP A 104 1.52 2.90 4.76
C ASP A 104 2.61 3.06 3.70
N GLU A 105 2.88 2.02 2.93
CA GLU A 105 3.86 2.05 1.86
C GLU A 105 3.40 2.98 0.72
N TYR A 106 2.13 2.90 0.30
CA TYR A 106 1.58 3.82 -0.70
C TYR A 106 1.71 5.28 -0.23
N MET A 107 1.44 5.55 1.04
CA MET A 107 1.51 6.88 1.59
C MET A 107 2.97 7.37 1.74
N ALA A 108 3.83 6.58 2.37
CA ALA A 108 5.18 6.99 2.76
C ALA A 108 6.17 6.99 1.59
N VAL A 109 6.06 6.01 0.69
CA VAL A 109 7.04 5.81 -0.41
C VAL A 109 6.56 6.52 -1.68
N LEU A 110 5.28 6.34 -2.02
CA LEU A 110 4.72 6.79 -3.29
C LEU A 110 3.93 8.11 -3.20
N SER A 111 3.67 8.60 -1.97
CA SER A 111 2.80 9.76 -1.73
C SER A 111 1.41 9.60 -2.37
N ARG A 112 0.96 8.35 -2.51
CA ARG A 112 -0.33 7.96 -3.10
C ARG A 112 -1.40 7.89 -2.01
N PHE A 113 -1.77 9.05 -1.50
CA PHE A 113 -2.79 9.19 -0.46
C PHE A 113 -4.14 8.62 -0.90
N ASP A 114 -4.46 8.69 -2.21
CA ASP A 114 -5.64 8.08 -2.81
C ASP A 114 -5.70 6.57 -2.55
N LYS A 115 -4.59 5.87 -2.82
CA LYS A 115 -4.48 4.42 -2.64
C LYS A 115 -4.34 4.00 -1.18
N ALA A 116 -3.62 4.79 -0.38
CA ALA A 116 -3.57 4.58 1.06
C ALA A 116 -4.97 4.65 1.69
N LEU A 117 -5.77 5.68 1.36
CA LEU A 117 -7.13 5.83 1.86
C LEU A 117 -8.06 4.70 1.43
N GLU A 118 -7.94 4.21 0.19
CA GLU A 118 -8.68 3.03 -0.29
C GLU A 118 -8.41 1.80 0.60
N LEU A 119 -7.13 1.56 0.92
CA LEU A 119 -6.72 0.43 1.74
C LEU A 119 -7.15 0.57 3.21
N TYR A 120 -6.97 1.74 3.82
CA TYR A 120 -7.40 1.95 5.21
C TYR A 120 -8.92 1.85 5.37
N ARG A 121 -9.69 2.35 4.40
CA ARG A 121 -11.15 2.18 4.41
C ARG A 121 -11.54 0.72 4.22
N ALA A 122 -10.85 -0.01 3.36
CA ALA A 122 -11.06 -1.46 3.22
C ALA A 122 -10.65 -2.24 4.49
N ALA A 123 -9.72 -1.73 5.30
CA ALA A 123 -9.42 -2.29 6.62
C ALA A 123 -10.59 -2.06 7.60
N LEU A 124 -11.22 -0.87 7.60
CA LEU A 124 -12.42 -0.60 8.41
C LEU A 124 -13.64 -1.43 8.02
N LEU A 125 -13.74 -1.89 6.77
CA LEU A 125 -14.80 -2.85 6.39
C LEU A 125 -14.62 -4.22 7.06
N LEU A 126 -13.39 -4.59 7.40
CA LEU A 126 -13.07 -5.84 8.12
C LEU A 126 -13.11 -5.62 9.64
N GLU A 127 -12.60 -4.48 10.10
CA GLU A 127 -12.58 -4.09 11.52
C GLU A 127 -13.15 -2.67 11.71
N PRO A 128 -14.48 -2.52 11.88
CA PRO A 128 -15.12 -1.20 11.96
C PRO A 128 -14.62 -0.31 13.11
N ASN A 129 -14.13 -0.92 14.19
CA ASN A 129 -13.66 -0.23 15.39
C ASN A 129 -12.13 -0.10 15.44
N SER A 130 -11.41 -0.33 14.33
CA SER A 130 -9.96 -0.20 14.28
C SER A 130 -9.52 1.25 14.45
N ILE A 131 -9.02 1.59 15.64
CA ILE A 131 -8.47 2.92 15.95
C ILE A 131 -7.27 3.23 15.04
N GLU A 132 -6.44 2.23 14.76
CA GLU A 132 -5.28 2.40 13.89
C GLU A 132 -5.71 2.84 12.48
N ALA A 133 -6.66 2.13 11.85
CA ALA A 133 -7.15 2.50 10.52
C ALA A 133 -7.78 3.89 10.50
N GLN A 134 -8.53 4.28 11.53
CA GLN A 134 -9.12 5.62 11.65
C GLN A 134 -8.03 6.70 11.71
N GLN A 135 -6.99 6.51 12.53
CA GLN A 135 -5.85 7.43 12.62
C GLN A 135 -5.09 7.56 11.29
N ARG A 136 -4.87 6.45 10.58
CA ARG A 136 -4.22 6.49 9.26
C ARG A 136 -5.05 7.23 8.22
N ILE A 137 -6.39 7.11 8.27
CA ILE A 137 -7.29 7.88 7.41
C ILE A 137 -7.16 9.37 7.70
N GLU A 138 -7.25 9.80 8.96
CA GLU A 138 -7.12 11.21 9.34
C GLU A 138 -5.76 11.79 8.91
N MET A 139 -4.68 11.04 9.14
CA MET A 139 -3.35 11.43 8.69
C MET A 139 -3.25 11.54 7.16
N ALA A 140 -3.83 10.60 6.41
CA ALA A 140 -3.80 10.66 4.95
C ALA A 140 -4.69 11.79 4.40
N GLU A 141 -5.87 12.01 4.98
CA GLU A 141 -6.79 13.09 4.63
C GLU A 141 -6.16 14.48 4.84
N SER A 142 -5.47 14.68 5.98
CA SER A 142 -4.79 15.95 6.28
C SER A 142 -3.59 16.25 5.38
N ARG A 143 -2.96 15.21 4.80
CA ARG A 143 -1.74 15.33 3.99
C ARG A 143 -1.96 15.20 2.49
N ARG A 144 -3.14 14.75 2.05
CA ARG A 144 -3.40 14.49 0.62
C ARG A 144 -3.42 15.74 -0.24
N TYR A 145 -3.59 16.92 0.35
CA TYR A 145 -3.65 18.20 -0.34
C TYR A 145 -2.63 19.17 0.21
N VAL A 146 -2.07 20.00 -0.68
CA VAL A 146 -1.21 21.09 -0.24
C VAL A 146 -2.05 22.21 0.38
N PRO A 147 -1.76 22.63 1.64
CA PRO A 147 -2.44 23.76 2.23
C PRO A 147 -1.86 25.08 1.69
N MET A 148 -2.72 26.08 1.49
CA MET A 148 -2.33 27.39 0.97
C MET A 148 -1.22 28.05 1.80
N SER A 149 -1.28 27.93 3.13
CA SER A 149 -0.28 28.48 4.04
C SER A 149 1.12 27.90 3.81
N ALA A 150 1.22 26.58 3.63
CA ALA A 150 2.51 25.94 3.39
C ALA A 150 3.03 26.20 1.96
N PHE A 151 2.13 26.27 0.97
CA PHE A 151 2.51 26.67 -0.39
C PHE A 151 3.01 28.13 -0.44
N ALA A 152 2.33 29.06 0.23
CA ALA A 152 2.74 30.46 0.30
C ALA A 152 4.07 30.68 1.03
N ALA A 153 4.51 29.71 1.84
CA ALA A 153 5.82 29.74 2.48
C ALA A 153 6.98 29.42 1.52
N VAL A 154 6.69 28.83 0.35
CA VAL A 154 7.71 28.54 -0.67
C VAL A 154 8.16 29.83 -1.36
N LYS A 155 9.47 30.06 -1.37
CA LYS A 155 10.09 31.27 -1.95
C LYS A 155 11.05 30.89 -3.08
N GLN A 156 11.22 31.83 -4.00
CA GLN A 156 12.28 31.75 -5.00
C GLN A 156 13.65 31.59 -4.32
N GLY A 157 14.50 30.72 -4.88
CA GLY A 157 15.82 30.40 -4.32
C GLY A 157 15.85 29.21 -3.35
N MET A 158 14.69 28.71 -2.88
CA MET A 158 14.64 27.50 -2.06
C MET A 158 15.10 26.26 -2.85
N LYS A 159 15.80 25.36 -2.17
CA LYS A 159 16.17 24.04 -2.72
C LYS A 159 15.01 23.04 -2.59
N GLU A 160 15.04 22.01 -3.43
CA GLU A 160 14.06 20.90 -3.37
C GLU A 160 13.90 20.28 -1.96
N ASP A 161 14.98 20.15 -1.18
CA ASP A 161 14.92 19.61 0.19
C ASP A 161 14.18 20.56 1.15
N GLU A 162 14.33 21.87 0.99
CA GLU A 162 13.62 22.88 1.79
C GLU A 162 12.13 22.87 1.45
N VAL A 163 11.78 22.80 0.15
CA VAL A 163 10.39 22.67 -0.30
C VAL A 163 9.77 21.39 0.22
N ARG A 164 10.50 20.27 0.17
CA ARG A 164 10.06 18.99 0.72
C ARG A 164 9.77 19.09 2.22
N GLY A 165 10.59 19.82 2.98
CA GLY A 165 10.36 20.05 4.40
C GLY A 165 9.07 20.84 4.69
N LEU A 166 8.67 21.75 3.79
CA LEU A 166 7.49 22.60 3.97
C LEU A 166 6.18 21.92 3.56
N ILE A 167 6.15 21.27 2.40
CA ILE A 167 4.91 20.77 1.79
C ILE A 167 4.94 19.28 1.45
N GLY A 168 6.06 18.60 1.73
CA GLY A 168 6.26 17.21 1.36
C GLY A 168 6.57 17.01 -0.13
N LEU A 169 6.71 15.75 -0.52
CA LEU A 169 6.87 15.36 -1.92
C LEU A 169 5.50 15.18 -2.59
N PRO A 170 5.35 15.57 -3.86
CA PRO A 170 4.18 15.21 -4.63
C PRO A 170 4.21 13.73 -5.03
N ARG A 171 3.16 13.26 -5.69
CA ARG A 171 3.17 11.96 -6.37
C ARG A 171 4.27 11.93 -7.44
N GLU A 172 4.91 10.79 -7.64
CA GLU A 172 5.99 10.64 -8.61
C GLU A 172 5.54 11.01 -10.04
N ASP A 173 4.36 10.56 -10.45
CA ASP A 173 3.78 10.86 -11.76
C ASP A 173 3.35 12.34 -11.93
N TRP A 174 3.38 13.11 -10.84
CA TRP A 174 3.12 14.55 -10.78
C TRP A 174 4.40 15.39 -10.74
N ILE A 175 5.55 14.74 -10.84
CA ILE A 175 6.84 15.37 -11.10
C ILE A 175 7.11 15.26 -12.60
N LYS A 176 7.37 16.39 -13.25
CA LYS A 176 7.88 16.41 -14.63
C LYS A 176 9.27 17.00 -14.63
N GLN A 177 10.18 16.39 -15.38
CA GLN A 177 11.56 16.84 -15.49
C GLN A 177 11.99 16.82 -16.96
N VAL A 178 12.64 17.87 -17.39
CA VAL A 178 13.22 18.01 -18.73
C VAL A 178 14.63 18.56 -18.64
N VAL A 179 15.51 18.12 -19.54
CA VAL A 179 16.86 18.67 -19.67
C VAL A 179 16.90 19.53 -20.92
N GLN A 180 17.24 20.80 -20.77
CA GLN A 180 17.31 21.75 -21.87
C GLN A 180 18.57 22.62 -21.71
N ASN A 181 19.38 22.71 -22.75
CA ASN A 181 20.61 23.51 -22.77
C ASN A 181 21.56 23.21 -21.59
N GLY A 182 21.69 21.94 -21.21
CA GLY A 182 22.54 21.51 -20.08
C GLY A 182 21.98 21.85 -18.70
N ARG A 183 20.76 22.38 -18.60
CA ARG A 183 20.06 22.67 -17.35
C ARG A 183 18.92 21.68 -17.15
N VAL A 184 18.64 21.35 -15.89
CA VAL A 184 17.53 20.50 -15.49
C VAL A 184 16.38 21.37 -15.02
N TYR A 185 15.26 21.33 -15.73
CA TYR A 185 14.03 21.96 -15.28
C TYR A 185 13.10 20.88 -14.73
N SER A 186 12.57 21.09 -13.53
CA SER A 186 11.55 20.21 -12.96
C SER A 186 10.34 21.01 -12.50
N VAL A 187 9.17 20.38 -12.53
CA VAL A 187 7.93 20.91 -11.95
C VAL A 187 7.33 19.87 -11.04
N TRP A 188 7.05 20.28 -9.81
CA TRP A 188 6.38 19.49 -8.80
C TRP A 188 4.95 19.98 -8.69
N ILE A 189 3.99 19.10 -8.98
CA ILE A 189 2.58 19.44 -8.98
C ILE A 189 1.91 18.81 -7.77
N TYR A 190 1.06 19.55 -7.09
CA TYR A 190 0.38 19.14 -5.86
C TYR A 190 -1.13 19.31 -6.01
N PRO A 191 -1.94 18.34 -5.57
CA PRO A 191 -3.38 18.47 -5.58
C PRO A 191 -3.85 19.45 -4.49
N ARG A 192 -4.92 20.19 -4.78
CA ARG A 192 -5.60 21.07 -3.83
C ARG A 192 -6.95 20.50 -3.41
N ALA A 193 -7.43 20.94 -2.26
CA ALA A 193 -8.71 20.48 -1.71
C ALA A 193 -9.93 20.87 -2.55
N ASP A 194 -9.84 21.93 -3.35
CA ASP A 194 -10.90 22.39 -4.25
C ASP A 194 -10.89 21.75 -5.64
N GLY A 195 -10.09 20.68 -5.81
CA GLY A 195 -9.96 19.96 -7.08
C GLY A 195 -8.97 20.58 -8.06
N GLY A 196 -8.39 21.74 -7.73
CA GLY A 196 -7.30 22.34 -8.51
C GLY A 196 -5.94 21.68 -8.26
N ALA A 197 -4.90 22.24 -8.87
CA ALA A 197 -3.52 21.89 -8.58
C ALA A 197 -2.65 23.13 -8.38
N ALA A 198 -1.57 22.98 -7.61
CA ALA A 198 -0.53 23.98 -7.45
C ALA A 198 0.78 23.42 -7.99
N ALA A 199 1.64 24.26 -8.56
CA ALA A 199 2.91 23.86 -9.14
C ALA A 199 4.07 24.69 -8.60
N ILE A 200 5.20 24.03 -8.39
CA ILE A 200 6.48 24.65 -8.04
C ILE A 200 7.48 24.25 -9.11
N TYR A 201 8.18 25.23 -9.66
CA TYR A 201 9.09 25.04 -10.77
C TYR A 201 10.53 25.26 -10.29
N PHE A 202 11.40 24.35 -10.68
CA PHE A 202 12.80 24.33 -10.31
C PHE A 202 13.70 24.42 -11.55
N ASP A 203 14.82 25.12 -11.38
CA ASP A 203 15.92 25.22 -12.34
C ASP A 203 17.17 24.76 -11.61
N ASN A 204 17.73 23.62 -12.05
CA ASN A 204 18.81 22.91 -11.39
C ASN A 204 18.54 22.69 -9.88
N GLY A 205 17.30 22.30 -9.55
CA GLY A 205 16.88 22.00 -8.17
C GLY A 205 16.61 23.22 -7.28
N VAL A 206 16.55 24.43 -7.85
CA VAL A 206 16.26 25.67 -7.13
C VAL A 206 14.95 26.27 -7.63
N VAL A 207 14.06 26.63 -6.72
CA VAL A 207 12.76 27.25 -7.06
C VAL A 207 12.98 28.54 -7.83
N TYR A 208 12.41 28.64 -9.03
CA TYR A 208 12.38 29.89 -9.82
C TYR A 208 10.97 30.44 -10.02
N HIS A 209 9.93 29.61 -9.85
CA HIS A 209 8.54 30.05 -10.00
C HIS A 209 7.57 29.18 -9.19
N THR A 210 6.44 29.75 -8.78
CA THR A 210 5.32 29.04 -8.14
C THR A 210 4.01 29.47 -8.78
N ASN A 211 3.07 28.54 -8.95
CA ASN A 211 1.73 28.81 -9.47
C ASN A 211 0.70 28.06 -8.63
N TRP A 212 -0.10 28.79 -7.86
CA TRP A 212 -1.16 28.19 -7.04
C TRP A 212 -2.29 27.59 -7.89
N ASN A 213 -2.55 28.14 -9.09
CA ASN A 213 -3.63 27.75 -9.99
C ASN A 213 -3.08 27.01 -11.22
N ALA A 214 -2.28 25.97 -11.00
CA ALA A 214 -1.73 25.15 -12.07
C ALA A 214 -2.78 24.17 -12.62
N ALA A 215 -2.60 23.75 -13.87
CA ALA A 215 -3.36 22.64 -14.43
C ALA A 215 -2.92 21.32 -13.78
N ALA A 216 -3.89 20.51 -13.34
CA ALA A 216 -3.59 19.16 -12.90
C ALA A 216 -3.09 18.33 -14.12
N PRO A 217 -2.11 17.43 -13.93
CA PRO A 217 -1.75 16.47 -14.95
C PRO A 217 -2.98 15.67 -15.36
N THR A 218 -3.17 15.47 -16.66
CA THR A 218 -4.16 14.50 -17.14
C THR A 218 -3.86 13.15 -16.49
N ALA A 219 -4.87 12.51 -15.93
CA ALA A 219 -4.73 11.14 -15.42
C ALA A 219 -4.15 10.30 -16.57
N ALA A 220 -3.00 9.65 -16.33
CA ALA A 220 -2.42 8.77 -17.32
C ALA A 220 -3.49 7.74 -17.70
N GLN A 221 -3.99 7.82 -18.95
CA GLN A 221 -4.82 6.78 -19.52
C GLN A 221 -3.94 5.52 -19.54
N LYS A 222 -4.27 4.56 -18.67
CA LYS A 222 -3.72 3.22 -18.72
C LYS A 222 -4.45 2.42 -19.78
#